data_AF-W8U642-F1
#
_entry.id   AF-W8U642-F1
#
_cell.length_a   1.000
_cell.length_b   1.000
_cell.length_c   1.000
_cell.angle_alpha   90.00
_cell.angle_beta   90.00
_cell.angle_gamma   90.00
#
_symmetry.space_group_name_H-M   'P 1'
#
loop_
_entity.id
_entity.type
_entity.pdbx_description
1 polymer ?
#
loop_
_entity_poly.entity_id
_entity_poly.type
_entity_poly.pdbx_seq_one_letter_code
_entity_poly.pdbx_strand_id
1 'polypeptide(L)'
;MSNLKEIKRAIQYHRQQLGFERGRDSIRLARYYELAIDALEKLIPKKPTVIISEKDTMVGRAKFCKGTKLYDCQCGSFIGYLDAYCRRCGQKIDWEAE
;
A
#
# COMPACT_ATOMS: atom_id res chain seq x y z
N MET A 1 -0.55 8.45 16.36
CA MET A 1 0.72 9.17 16.06
C MET A 1 2.01 8.39 16.43
N SER A 2 2.08 7.56 17.48
CA SER A 2 3.34 6.85 17.82
C SER A 2 3.72 5.76 16.80
N ASN A 3 2.75 4.99 16.30
CA ASN A 3 3.01 3.86 15.39
C ASN A 3 3.65 4.27 14.04
N LEU A 4 3.25 5.41 13.43
CA LEU A 4 3.84 5.85 12.14
C LEU A 4 5.32 6.25 12.26
N LYS A 5 5.72 6.83 13.40
CA LYS A 5 7.13 7.18 13.65
C LYS A 5 7.98 5.92 13.79
N GLU A 6 7.45 4.89 14.43
CA GLU A 6 8.11 3.59 14.59
C GLU A 6 8.26 2.86 13.25
N ILE A 7 7.22 2.84 12.42
CA ILE A 7 7.28 2.28 11.05
C ILE A 7 8.37 2.97 10.24
N LYS A 8 8.42 4.31 10.25
CA LYS A 8 9.45 5.07 9.51
C LYS A 8 10.86 4.78 10.02
N ARG A 9 11.05 4.64 11.34
CA ARG A 9 12.33 4.24 11.94
C ARG A 9 12.74 2.84 11.50
N ALA A 10 11.81 1.89 11.48
CA ALA A 10 12.06 0.52 11.03
C ALA A 10 12.47 0.48 9.54
N ILE A 11 11.77 1.22 8.67
CA ILE A 11 12.14 1.36 7.25
C ILE A 11 13.56 1.91 7.11
N GLN A 12 13.91 2.95 7.87
CA GLN A 12 15.26 3.52 7.84
C GLN A 12 16.32 2.50 8.26
N TYR A 13 16.07 1.74 9.33
CA TYR A 13 16.96 0.68 9.79
C TYR A 13 17.17 -0.38 8.69
N HIS A 14 16.09 -0.90 8.09
CA HIS A 14 16.20 -1.92 7.05
C HIS A 14 16.89 -1.39 5.79
N ARG A 15 16.71 -0.12 5.43
CA ARG A 15 17.44 0.51 4.31
C ARG A 15 18.95 0.57 4.58
N GLN A 16 19.37 0.86 5.81
CA GLN A 16 20.78 0.82 6.19
C GLN A 16 21.33 -0.60 6.04
N GLN A 17 20.63 -1.60 6.59
CA GLN A 17 21.05 -3.01 6.47
C GLN A 17 21.11 -3.49 5.02
N LEU A 18 20.13 -3.11 4.19
CA LEU A 18 20.14 -3.40 2.76
C LEU A 18 21.40 -2.86 2.07
N GLY A 19 21.82 -1.64 2.40
CA GLY A 19 23.05 -1.05 1.88
C GLY A 19 24.30 -1.85 2.26
N PHE A 20 24.41 -2.27 3.52
CA PHE A 20 25.52 -3.11 3.98
C PHE A 20 25.56 -4.47 3.27
N GLU A 21 24.42 -5.14 3.14
CA GLU A 21 24.36 -6.47 2.53
C GLU A 21 24.58 -6.45 1.02
N ARG A 22 24.14 -5.39 0.33
CA ARG A 22 24.48 -5.18 -1.09
C ARG A 22 25.98 -4.95 -1.28
N GLY A 23 26.64 -4.23 -0.36
CA GLY A 23 28.11 -4.05 -0.38
C GLY A 23 28.90 -5.34 -0.09
N ARG A 24 28.25 -6.38 0.43
CA ARG A 24 28.82 -7.71 0.69
C ARG A 24 28.41 -8.77 -0.35
N ASP A 25 27.70 -8.36 -1.40
CA ASP A 25 27.12 -9.25 -2.42
C ASP A 25 26.21 -10.37 -1.86
N SER A 26 25.58 -10.14 -0.70
CA SER A 26 24.68 -11.11 -0.07
C SER A 26 23.26 -11.01 -0.65
N ILE A 27 23.07 -11.61 -1.83
CA ILE A 27 21.80 -11.54 -2.60
C ILE A 27 20.59 -11.95 -1.77
N ARG A 28 20.70 -13.01 -0.95
CA ARG A 28 19.58 -13.52 -0.15
C ARG A 28 19.20 -12.54 0.96
N LEU A 29 20.18 -12.01 1.71
CA LEU A 29 19.92 -11.07 2.79
C LEU A 29 19.39 -9.73 2.26
N ALA A 30 19.94 -9.24 1.15
CA ALA A 30 19.42 -8.05 0.47
C ALA A 30 17.93 -8.21 0.13
N ARG A 31 17.54 -9.36 -0.46
CA ARG A 31 16.13 -9.63 -0.80
C ARG A 31 15.21 -9.65 0.42
N TYR A 32 15.66 -10.17 1.58
CA TYR A 32 14.85 -10.13 2.80
C TYR A 32 14.59 -8.70 3.28
N TYR A 33 15.60 -7.84 3.24
CA TYR A 33 15.43 -6.44 3.61
C TYR A 33 14.54 -5.67 2.63
N GLU A 34 14.63 -5.94 1.34
CA GLU A 34 13.73 -5.36 0.33
C GLU A 34 12.27 -5.74 0.60
N LEU A 35 11.99 -7.02 0.88
CA LEU A 35 10.65 -7.49 1.22
C LEU A 35 10.13 -6.85 2.51
N ALA A 36 10.99 -6.72 3.53
CA ALA A 36 10.63 -6.07 4.79
C ALA A 36 10.30 -4.58 4.58
N ILE A 37 11.10 -3.88 3.77
CA ILE A 37 10.86 -2.46 3.42
C ILE A 37 9.52 -2.33 2.69
N ASP A 38 9.26 -3.13 1.65
CA ASP A 38 8.00 -3.10 0.89
C ASP A 38 6.78 -3.35 1.80
N ALA A 39 6.86 -4.34 2.68
CA ALA A 39 5.80 -4.63 3.65
C ALA A 39 5.54 -3.46 4.61
N LEU A 40 6.59 -2.85 5.16
CA LEU A 40 6.48 -1.72 6.07
C LEU A 40 5.97 -0.45 5.38
N GLU A 41 6.39 -0.20 4.15
CA GLU A 41 5.92 0.95 3.36
C GLU A 41 4.41 0.86 3.09
N LYS A 42 3.88 -0.34 2.86
CA LYS A 42 2.43 -0.58 2.72
C LYS A 42 1.63 -0.28 3.98
N LEU A 43 2.25 -0.28 5.16
CA LEU A 43 1.58 0.08 6.43
C LEU A 43 1.44 1.59 6.61
N ILE A 44 2.17 2.41 5.84
CA ILE A 44 1.99 3.86 5.82
C ILE A 44 0.68 4.16 5.08
N PRO A 45 -0.34 4.73 5.75
CA PRO A 45 -1.62 5.03 5.10
C PRO A 45 -1.44 5.93 3.88
N LYS A 46 -2.15 5.60 2.79
CA LYS A 46 -2.21 6.42 1.58
C LYS A 46 -3.65 6.62 1.16
N LYS A 47 -3.95 7.83 0.69
CA LYS A 47 -5.26 8.16 0.14
C LYS A 47 -5.46 7.40 -1.19
N PRO A 48 -6.65 6.83 -1.41
CA PRO A 48 -6.96 6.23 -2.69
C PRO A 48 -7.22 7.30 -3.75
N THR A 49 -7.01 6.94 -5.01
CA THR A 49 -7.39 7.80 -6.13
C THR A 49 -8.87 7.64 -6.39
N VAL A 50 -9.61 8.74 -6.50
CA VAL A 50 -11.03 8.71 -6.84
C VAL A 50 -11.18 8.86 -8.35
N ILE A 51 -11.93 7.95 -8.97
CA ILE A 51 -12.29 8.02 -10.39
C ILE A 51 -13.81 7.93 -10.55
N ILE A 52 -14.34 8.46 -11.65
CA ILE A 52 -15.75 8.29 -12.02
C ILE A 52 -15.84 7.11 -13.00
N SER A 53 -16.65 6.11 -12.68
CA SER A 53 -16.77 4.91 -13.51
C SER A 53 -17.48 5.21 -14.82
N GLU A 54 -16.85 4.93 -15.96
CA GLU A 54 -17.47 5.11 -17.30
C GLU A 54 -18.45 3.99 -17.68
N LYS A 55 -18.40 2.87 -16.94
CA LYS A 55 -19.23 1.68 -17.12
C LYS A 55 -19.65 1.09 -15.78
N ASP A 56 -20.55 0.12 -15.81
CA ASP A 56 -20.84 -0.69 -14.62
C ASP A 56 -19.60 -1.53 -14.26
N THR A 57 -19.14 -1.42 -13.02
CA THR A 57 -17.91 -2.07 -12.55
C THR A 57 -18.20 -2.85 -11.27
N MET A 58 -17.70 -4.09 -11.20
CA MET A 58 -17.76 -4.91 -9.99
C MET A 58 -16.53 -4.66 -9.13
N VAL A 59 -16.73 -4.34 -7.85
CA VAL A 59 -15.66 -4.27 -6.84
C VAL A 59 -16.00 -5.24 -5.73
N GLY A 60 -15.28 -6.36 -5.67
CA GLY A 60 -15.65 -7.49 -4.83
C GLY A 60 -17.02 -8.05 -5.23
N ARG A 61 -17.97 -8.08 -4.29
CA ARG A 61 -19.36 -8.52 -4.53
C ARG A 61 -20.33 -7.37 -4.80
N ALA A 62 -19.86 -6.13 -4.74
CA ALA A 62 -20.69 -4.96 -4.98
C ALA A 62 -20.61 -4.51 -6.45
N LYS A 63 -21.77 -4.20 -7.03
CA LYS A 63 -21.89 -3.60 -8.36
C LYS A 63 -21.96 -2.09 -8.22
N PHE A 64 -21.06 -1.38 -8.88
CA PHE A 64 -21.05 0.07 -8.98
C PHE A 64 -21.54 0.47 -10.38
N CYS A 65 -22.61 1.24 -10.45
CA CYS A 65 -23.17 1.69 -11.71
C CYS A 65 -22.27 2.72 -12.38
N LYS A 66 -22.37 2.83 -13.71
CA LYS A 66 -21.80 3.94 -14.48
C LYS A 66 -22.13 5.29 -13.83
N GLY A 67 -21.15 6.18 -13.79
CA GLY A 67 -21.24 7.51 -13.19
C GLY A 67 -20.96 7.55 -11.68
N THR A 68 -20.78 6.39 -11.02
CA THR A 68 -20.46 6.33 -9.59
C THR A 68 -18.97 6.52 -9.33
N LYS A 69 -18.62 7.09 -8.17
CA LYS A 69 -17.25 7.16 -7.69
C LYS A 69 -16.71 5.76 -7.38
N LEU A 70 -15.53 5.46 -7.91
CA LEU A 70 -14.71 4.30 -7.56
C LEU A 70 -13.42 4.78 -6.91
N TYR A 71 -12.87 3.94 -6.04
CA TYR A 71 -11.61 4.21 -5.35
C TYR A 71 -10.58 3.21 -5.85
N ASP A 72 -9.45 3.73 -6.34
CA ASP A 72 -8.34 2.93 -6.84
C ASP A 72 -7.15 2.97 -5.86
N CYS A 73 -6.55 1.81 -5.66
CA CYS A 73 -5.28 1.69 -4.96
C CYS A 73 -4.13 1.97 -5.95
N GLN A 74 -2.97 2.42 -5.46
CA GLN A 74 -1.78 2.63 -6.30
C GLN A 74 -1.30 1.38 -7.06
N CYS A 75 -1.72 0.18 -6.64
CA CYS A 75 -1.46 -1.06 -7.38
C CYS A 75 -2.46 -1.33 -8.53
N GLY A 76 -3.35 -0.39 -8.84
CA GLY A 76 -4.35 -0.47 -9.91
C GLY A 76 -5.50 -1.44 -9.62
N SER A 77 -5.87 -1.63 -8.36
CA SER A 77 -7.03 -2.43 -7.99
C SER A 77 -8.05 -1.57 -7.28
N PHE A 78 -9.32 -1.74 -7.64
CA PHE A 78 -10.41 -1.09 -6.94
C PHE A 78 -10.53 -1.58 -5.49
N ILE A 79 -10.84 -0.64 -4.62
CA ILE A 79 -11.08 -0.86 -3.19
C ILE A 79 -12.48 -0.35 -2.83
N GLY A 80 -13.13 -1.02 -1.89
CA GLY A 80 -14.38 -0.53 -1.32
C GLY A 80 -14.11 0.58 -0.31
N TYR A 81 -15.04 1.52 -0.14
CA TYR A 81 -14.90 2.64 0.81
C TYR A 81 -14.76 2.21 2.29
N LEU A 82 -15.11 0.95 2.60
CA LEU A 82 -14.98 0.34 3.93
C LEU A 82 -13.67 -0.44 4.12
N ASP A 83 -12.88 -0.63 3.06
CA ASP A 83 -11.67 -1.43 3.15
C ASP A 83 -10.55 -0.65 3.86
N ALA A 84 -10.15 -1.10 5.05
CA ALA A 84 -8.99 -0.52 5.76
C ALA A 84 -7.65 -0.77 5.05
N TYR A 85 -7.58 -1.80 4.21
CA TYR A 85 -6.41 -2.20 3.43
C TYR A 85 -6.81 -2.66 2.03
N CYS A 86 -5.95 -2.42 1.04
CA CYS A 86 -6.11 -3.00 -0.29
C CYS A 86 -6.00 -4.53 -0.21
N ARG A 87 -7.05 -5.24 -0.61
CA ARG A 87 -7.11 -6.71 -0.60
C ARG A 87 -6.11 -7.38 -1.55
N ARG A 88 -5.59 -6.62 -2.53
CA ARG A 88 -4.63 -7.14 -3.52
C ARG A 88 -3.18 -6.98 -3.05
N CYS A 89 -2.78 -5.79 -2.63
CA CYS A 89 -1.37 -5.50 -2.33
C CYS A 89 -1.07 -5.27 -0.84
N GLY A 90 -2.08 -5.16 0.03
CA GLY A 90 -1.92 -4.93 1.47
C GLY A 90 -1.70 -3.46 1.88
N GLN A 91 -1.73 -2.52 0.95
CA GLN A 91 -1.60 -1.08 1.24
C GLN A 91 -2.69 -0.61 2.21
N LYS A 92 -2.30 -0.01 3.32
CA LYS A 92 -3.21 0.63 4.27
C LYS A 92 -3.84 1.87 3.64
N ILE A 93 -5.15 1.99 3.75
CA ILE A 93 -5.91 3.06 3.13
C ILE A 93 -6.18 4.17 4.15
N ASP A 94 -5.98 5.40 3.70
CA ASP A 94 -6.34 6.60 4.45
C ASP A 94 -7.68 7.14 3.94
N TRP A 95 -8.72 6.97 4.76
CA TRP A 95 -10.07 7.49 4.50
C TRP A 95 -10.35 8.82 5.21
N GLU A 96 -9.45 9.27 6.09
CA GLU A 96 -9.62 10.52 6.84
C GLU A 96 -9.21 11.71 5.96
N ALA A 97 -10.11 12.08 5.05
CA ALA A 97 -9.94 13.24 4.19
C ALA A 97 -11.29 13.79 3.70
N GLU A 98 -11.93 14.59 4.54
CA GLU A 98 -12.68 15.78 4.10
C GLU A 98 -11.89 17.03 4.50
#